data_AF-A0AA38MNX4-F1
#
_entry.id   AF-A0AA38MNX4-F1
#
_cell.length_a   1.000
_cell.length_b   1.000
_cell.length_c   1.000
_cell.angle_alpha   90.00
_cell.angle_beta   90.00
_cell.angle_gamma   90.00
#
_symmetry.space_group_name_H-M   'P 1'
#
loop_
_entity.id
_entity.type
_entity.pdbx_description
1 polymer ?
#
loop_
_entity_poly.entity_id
_entity_poly.type
_entity_poly.pdbx_seq_one_letter_code
_entity_poly.pdbx_strand_id
1 'polypeptide(L)'
;MRPQYHERLAMMKIPIFSDRRARGDLIMTFQAISNKSSPIHKLFVLSSHTLTRGHSYKLAKDKFKIRVRQHFLSNRVFQQWNSLPEEIVNS
;
A
#
# COMPACT_ATOMS: atom_id res chain seq x y z
N MET A 1 5.43 -25.90 27.41
CA MET A 1 4.26 -25.64 26.53
C MET A 1 4.72 -24.71 25.41
N ARG A 2 4.34 -24.94 24.14
CA ARG A 2 4.75 -24.05 23.03
C ARG A 2 3.86 -22.81 23.01
N PRO A 3 4.41 -21.58 23.10
CA PRO A 3 3.60 -20.35 23.06
C PRO A 3 2.87 -20.21 21.73
N GLN A 4 1.68 -19.60 21.77
CA GLN A 4 0.84 -19.34 20.60
C GLN A 4 1.49 -18.31 19.67
N TYR A 5 1.02 -18.23 18.42
CA TYR A 5 1.61 -17.34 17.41
C TYR A 5 1.70 -15.88 17.86
N HIS A 6 0.62 -15.33 18.43
CA HIS A 6 0.58 -13.95 18.89
C HIS A 6 1.51 -13.71 20.10
N GLU A 7 1.62 -14.66 21.02
CA GLU A 7 2.53 -14.59 22.18
C GLU A 7 3.99 -14.54 21.73
N ARG A 8 4.36 -15.36 20.74
CA ARG A 8 5.72 -15.36 20.17
C ARG A 8 6.06 -14.02 19.52
N LEU A 9 5.12 -13.42 18.80
CA LEU A 9 5.31 -12.10 18.19
C LEU A 9 5.52 -11.02 19.25
N ALA A 10 4.72 -11.04 20.33
CA ALA A 10 4.84 -10.11 21.44
C ALA A 10 6.19 -10.26 22.16
N MET A 11 6.61 -11.49 22.46
CA MET A 11 7.93 -11.78 23.08
C MET A 11 9.09 -11.25 22.23
N MET A 12 9.00 -11.37 20.90
CA MET A 12 10.02 -10.90 19.97
C MET A 12 9.85 -9.43 19.55
N LYS A 13 8.80 -8.74 20.02
CA LYS A 13 8.44 -7.37 19.63
C LYS A 13 8.30 -7.20 18.11
N ILE A 14 7.77 -8.22 17.42
CA ILE A 14 7.56 -8.19 15.97
C ILE A 14 6.09 -7.86 15.70
N PRO A 15 5.77 -6.90 14.79
CA PRO A 15 4.40 -6.65 14.36
C PRO A 15 3.74 -7.88 13.76
N ILE A 16 2.41 -7.97 13.77
CA ILE A 16 1.69 -9.08 13.12
C ILE A 16 1.91 -9.05 11.60
N PHE A 17 1.69 -10.20 10.96
CA PHE A 17 1.95 -10.35 9.52
C PHE A 17 1.20 -9.34 8.66
N SER A 18 -0.05 -9.02 8.99
CA SER A 18 -0.87 -8.03 8.27
C SER A 18 -0.19 -6.66 8.21
N ASP A 19 0.37 -6.20 9.32
CA ASP A 19 0.98 -4.87 9.43
C ASP A 19 2.28 -4.80 8.63
N ARG A 20 3.09 -5.86 8.72
CA ARG A 20 4.32 -6.00 7.91
C ARG A 20 4.00 -6.03 6.43
N ARG A 21 2.93 -6.73 6.03
CA ARG A 21 2.48 -6.77 4.63
C ARG A 21 1.99 -5.41 4.16
N ALA A 22 1.17 -4.72 4.96
CA ALA A 22 0.67 -3.39 4.63
C ALA A 22 1.83 -2.39 4.42
N ARG A 23 2.83 -2.41 5.32
CA ARG A 23 4.05 -1.60 5.16
C ARG A 23 4.81 -1.95 3.89
N GLY A 24 5.01 -3.25 3.62
CA GLY A 24 5.69 -3.71 2.41
C GLY A 24 4.97 -3.30 1.14
N ASP A 25 3.63 -3.38 1.12
CA ASP A 25 2.80 -2.96 0.00
C ASP A 25 2.97 -1.45 -0.28
N LEU A 26 2.94 -0.61 0.75
CA LEU A 26 3.16 0.84 0.61
C LEU A 26 4.57 1.16 0.08
N ILE A 27 5.60 0.48 0.55
CA ILE A 27 6.98 0.66 0.06
C ILE A 27 7.08 0.25 -1.42
N MET A 28 6.49 -0.88 -1.81
CA MET A 28 6.47 -1.32 -3.20
C MET A 28 5.71 -0.33 -4.09
N THR A 29 4.61 0.23 -3.61
CA THR A 29 3.83 1.25 -4.33
C THR A 29 4.64 2.54 -4.51
N PHE A 30 5.32 3.02 -3.46
CA PHE A 30 6.22 4.18 -3.58
C PHE A 30 7.31 3.94 -4.62
N GLN A 31 8.00 2.79 -4.55
CA GLN A 31 9.02 2.43 -5.53
C GLN A 31 8.47 2.37 -6.97
N ALA A 32 7.26 1.84 -7.15
CA ALA A 32 6.61 1.75 -8.45
C ALA A 32 6.23 3.12 -9.03
N ILE A 33 5.80 4.06 -8.18
CA ILE A 33 5.40 5.41 -8.59
C ILE A 33 6.64 6.26 -8.88
N SER A 34 7.64 6.22 -7.99
CA SER A 34 8.86 7.02 -8.10
C SER A 34 9.80 6.53 -9.21
N ASN A 35 9.80 5.23 -9.53
CA ASN A 35 10.62 4.65 -10.59
C ASN A 35 9.77 4.13 -11.76
N LYS A 36 9.74 4.87 -12.86
CA LYS A 36 9.02 4.48 -14.10
C LYS A 36 9.55 3.21 -14.75
N SER A 37 10.81 2.85 -14.50
CA SER A 37 11.43 1.61 -14.98
C SER A 37 11.08 0.40 -14.12
N SER A 38 10.34 0.59 -13.02
CA SER A 38 9.86 -0.50 -12.19
C SER A 38 8.95 -1.43 -13.00
N PRO A 39 9.12 -2.76 -12.93
CA PRO A 39 8.29 -3.71 -13.68
C PRO A 39 6.81 -3.62 -13.28
N ILE A 40 6.52 -3.10 -12.08
CA ILE A 40 5.18 -2.93 -11.54
C ILE A 40 4.63 -1.51 -11.70
N HIS A 41 5.37 -0.58 -12.33
CA HIS A 41 4.91 0.79 -12.57
C HIS A 41 3.54 0.82 -13.28
N LYS A 42 3.37 -0.05 -14.29
CA LYS A 42 2.14 -0.19 -15.08
C LYS A 42 0.91 -0.64 -14.28
N LEU A 43 1.09 -1.13 -13.05
CA LEU A 43 -0.03 -1.51 -12.18
C LEU A 43 -0.72 -0.30 -11.54
N PHE A 44 -0.10 0.88 -11.60
CA PHE A 44 -0.57 2.07 -10.91
C PHE A 44 -0.87 3.17 -11.92
N VAL A 45 -2.01 3.83 -11.71
CA VAL A 45 -2.40 5.02 -12.45
C VAL A 45 -2.59 6.14 -11.44
N LEU A 46 -1.93 7.27 -11.65
CA LEU A 46 -2.14 8.45 -10.82
C LEU A 46 -3.50 9.09 -11.15
N SER A 47 -4.17 9.57 -10.12
CA SER A 47 -5.42 10.32 -10.25
C SER A 47 -5.15 11.65 -10.96
N SER A 48 -5.97 11.98 -11.95
CA SER A 48 -5.97 13.31 -12.59
C SER A 48 -6.57 14.39 -11.70
N HIS A 49 -7.28 14.01 -10.63
CA HIS A 49 -7.92 14.94 -9.70
C HIS A 49 -6.95 15.36 -8.59
N THR A 50 -5.97 16.20 -8.93
CA THR A 50 -5.02 16.81 -7.97
C THR A 50 -5.57 18.04 -7.26
N LEU A 51 -6.70 18.59 -7.72
CA LEU A 51 -7.28 19.86 -7.23
C LEU A 51 -8.04 19.75 -5.89
N THR A 52 -8.04 18.61 -5.23
CA THR A 52 -8.75 18.41 -3.95
C THR A 52 -7.82 17.82 -2.89
N ARG A 53 -8.18 18.02 -1.61
CA ARG A 53 -7.42 17.61 -0.40
C ARG A 53 -6.66 16.29 -0.57
N GLY A 54 -5.40 16.23 -0.13
CA GLY A 54 -4.52 15.07 -0.14
C GLY A 54 -3.22 15.33 -0.91
N HIS A 55 -2.40 14.29 -1.12
CA HIS A 55 -1.08 14.42 -1.74
C HIS A 55 -1.09 14.29 -3.28
N SER A 56 -0.01 14.77 -3.92
CA SER A 56 0.16 14.82 -5.38
C SER A 56 0.17 13.45 -6.08
N TYR A 57 0.64 12.40 -5.40
CA TYR A 57 0.76 11.03 -5.94
C TYR A 57 -0.46 10.12 -5.70
N LYS A 58 -1.65 10.68 -5.56
CA LYS A 58 -2.86 9.87 -5.36
C LYS A 58 -3.06 8.86 -6.49
N LEU A 59 -3.44 7.65 -6.13
CA LEU A 59 -3.81 6.60 -7.07
C LEU A 59 -5.26 6.75 -7.52
N ALA A 60 -5.52 6.41 -8.77
CA ALA A 60 -6.86 6.13 -9.28
C ALA A 60 -7.27 4.70 -8.87
N LYS A 61 -8.56 4.50 -8.56
CA LYS A 61 -9.05 3.19 -8.13
C LYS A 61 -9.28 2.30 -9.36
N ASP A 62 -8.64 1.14 -9.39
CA ASP A 62 -8.92 0.13 -10.41
C ASP A 62 -10.34 -0.43 -10.24
N LYS A 63 -11.09 -0.46 -11.33
CA LYS A 63 -12.41 -1.11 -11.33
C LYS A 63 -12.22 -2.62 -11.42
N PHE A 64 -12.93 -3.37 -10.59
CA PHE A 64 -12.92 -4.82 -10.63
C PHE A 64 -14.34 -5.39 -10.55
N LYS A 65 -14.58 -6.48 -11.28
CA LYS A 65 -15.86 -7.20 -11.28
C LYS A 65 -15.91 -8.34 -10.26
N ILE A 66 -14.76 -8.95 -9.98
CA ILE A 66 -14.64 -10.14 -9.11
C ILE A 66 -13.93 -9.77 -7.82
N ARG A 67 -14.44 -10.24 -6.67
CA ARG A 67 -13.88 -9.92 -5.34
C ARG A 67 -12.41 -10.30 -5.18
N VAL A 68 -11.93 -11.36 -5.84
CA VAL A 68 -10.52 -11.77 -5.80
C VAL A 68 -9.59 -10.64 -6.27
N ARG A 69 -10.01 -9.84 -7.28
CA ARG A 69 -9.24 -8.69 -7.76
C ARG A 69 -9.10 -7.56 -6.74
N GLN A 70 -9.96 -7.50 -5.71
CA GLN A 70 -9.83 -6.55 -4.60
C GLN A 70 -8.54 -6.78 -3.80
N HIS A 71 -8.04 -8.02 -3.75
CA HIS A 71 -6.84 -8.37 -2.99
C HIS A 71 -5.54 -8.18 -3.78
N PHE A 72 -5.61 -7.74 -5.04
CA PHE A 72 -4.43 -7.38 -5.83
C PHE A 72 -3.77 -6.12 -5.26
N LEU A 73 -2.46 -5.97 -5.48
CA LEU A 73 -1.67 -4.88 -4.90
C LEU A 73 -2.28 -3.50 -5.19
N SER A 74 -2.63 -3.20 -6.45
CA SER A 74 -3.18 -1.90 -6.86
C SER A 74 -4.48 -1.54 -6.11
N ASN A 75 -5.33 -2.52 -5.84
CA ASN A 75 -6.60 -2.32 -5.14
C ASN A 75 -6.49 -2.30 -3.63
N ARG A 76 -5.70 -3.21 -3.04
CA ARG A 76 -5.61 -3.31 -1.58
C ARG A 76 -4.85 -2.14 -0.96
N VAL A 77 -3.85 -1.61 -1.67
CA VAL A 77 -3.03 -0.49 -1.18
C VAL A 77 -3.73 0.86 -1.35
N PHE A 78 -4.71 0.95 -2.27
CA PHE A 78 -5.39 2.19 -2.68
C PHE A 78 -5.82 3.06 -1.50
N GLN A 79 -6.53 2.48 -0.52
CA GLN A 79 -7.09 3.25 0.58
C GLN A 79 -6.00 3.75 1.54
N GLN A 80 -5.03 2.90 1.87
CA GLN A 80 -3.93 3.29 2.76
C GLN A 80 -3.03 4.34 2.10
N TRP A 81 -2.67 4.12 0.84
CA TRP A 81 -1.85 5.06 0.06
C TRP A 81 -2.49 6.43 -0.04
N ASN A 82 -3.74 6.52 -0.50
CA ASN A 82 -4.44 7.80 -0.67
C ASN A 82 -4.79 8.51 0.65
N SER A 83 -4.68 7.81 1.80
CA SER A 83 -4.83 8.39 3.13
C SER A 83 -3.54 8.97 3.70
N LEU A 84 -2.39 8.74 3.04
CA LEU A 84 -1.12 9.26 3.51
C LEU A 84 -1.08 10.79 3.43
N PRO A 85 -0.50 11.46 4.45
CA PRO A 85 -0.15 12.87 4.39
C PRO A 85 0.88 13.13 3.29
N GLU A 86 0.87 14.35 2.76
CA GLU A 86 1.77 14.76 1.68
C GLU A 86 3.23 14.76 2.11
N GLU A 87 3.50 15.11 3.37
CA GLU A 87 4.84 15.14 3.95
C GLU A 87 5.52 13.77 3.91
N ILE A 88 4.74 12.70 4.11
CA ILE A 88 5.26 11.32 4.09
C ILE A 88 5.61 10.88 2.67
N VAL A 89 4.82 11.31 1.69
CA VAL A 89 5.00 10.87 0.30
C VAL A 89 6.10 11.65 -0.41
N ASN A 90 6.33 12.91 -0.01
CA ASN A 90 7.40 13.76 -0.54
C ASN A 90 8.73 13.65 0.22
N SER A 91 8.84 12.71 1.18
CA SER A 91 10.08 12.45 1.94
C SER A 91 11.14 11.70 1.13
#